data_AF-A0AAN9F1Q4-F1
#
_entry.id   AF-A0AAN9F1Q4-F1
#
_cell.length_a   1.000
_cell.length_b   1.000
_cell.length_c   1.000
_cell.angle_alpha   90.00
_cell.angle_beta   90.00
_cell.angle_gamma   90.00
#
_symmetry.space_group_name_H-M   'P 1'
#
loop_
_entity.id
_entity.type
_entity.pdbx_description
1 polymer ?
#
loop_
_entity_poly.entity_id
_entity_poly.type
_entity_poly.pdbx_seq_one_letter_code
_entity_poly.pdbx_strand_id
1 'polypeptide(L)'
;MGHRLRTTLTINSRSLFLFHRLKVVGPILHATRCPFSSSSSSTSSSGKSPKEDKKHKLVDRLSVVIDAVNDRKLPPELRGQRNIVRSETDIVNVVEQRIWHSMEEGHFENLPGKGKPLKLDTNPHADPAEDTLYRILSKNGCAPEWIELNKEIRSKISEWRASLKKAWADKSSGDQSKWVESSETLKLQIKEINNMVFRYNLIVPYGRQMFGLKWEKEIGYIEE
;
A
#
# COMPACT_ATOMS: atom_id res chain seq x y z
N MET A 1 -9.60 52.71 -21.27
CA MET A 1 -10.24 52.08 -20.09
C MET A 1 -11.12 50.94 -20.58
N GLY A 2 -10.80 49.65 -20.55
CA GLY A 2 -9.63 48.90 -20.16
C GLY A 2 -9.66 47.58 -20.95
N HIS A 3 -8.52 47.16 -21.48
CA HIS A 3 -8.34 45.88 -22.14
C HIS A 3 -8.41 44.76 -21.09
N ARG A 4 -9.41 43.88 -21.19
CA ARG A 4 -9.50 42.68 -20.35
C ARG A 4 -8.77 41.55 -21.06
N LEU A 5 -7.50 41.36 -20.71
CA LEU A 5 -6.65 40.27 -21.16
C LEU A 5 -7.32 38.93 -20.79
N ARG A 6 -7.69 38.13 -21.80
CA ARG A 6 -7.99 36.70 -21.63
C ARG A 6 -6.66 35.96 -21.57
N THR A 7 -6.15 35.74 -20.36
CA THR A 7 -5.06 34.79 -20.12
C THR A 7 -5.59 33.37 -20.25
N THR A 8 -5.32 32.74 -21.39
CA THR A 8 -5.43 31.30 -21.60
C THR A 8 -4.30 30.60 -20.85
N LEU A 9 -4.61 29.97 -19.72
CA LEU A 9 -3.68 29.06 -19.03
C LEU A 9 -3.74 27.69 -19.70
N THR A 10 -2.83 27.48 -20.65
CA THR A 10 -2.43 26.17 -21.15
C THR A 10 -1.66 25.44 -20.05
N ILE A 11 -2.28 24.46 -19.39
CA ILE A 11 -1.58 23.57 -18.47
C ILE A 11 -1.09 22.37 -19.27
N ASN A 12 0.22 22.40 -19.53
CA ASN A 12 1.01 21.32 -20.08
C ASN A 12 1.22 20.24 -19.01
N SER A 13 0.44 19.15 -19.06
CA SER A 13 0.61 18.00 -18.17
C SER A 13 1.78 17.13 -18.62
N ARG A 14 3.00 17.56 -18.29
CA ARG A 14 4.19 16.71 -18.26
C ARG A 14 4.87 16.86 -16.90
N SER A 15 4.35 16.12 -15.92
CA SER A 15 5.16 15.62 -14.82
C SER A 15 4.58 14.28 -14.39
N LEU A 16 5.16 13.23 -14.97
CA LEU A 16 4.98 11.83 -14.62
C LEU A 16 5.32 11.66 -13.14
N PHE A 17 4.33 11.37 -12.32
CA PHE A 17 4.59 10.82 -10.99
C PHE A 17 5.14 9.41 -11.16
N LEU A 18 6.43 9.28 -10.83
CA LEU A 18 7.15 8.05 -10.58
C LEU A 18 6.49 7.36 -9.37
N PHE A 19 5.54 6.45 -9.61
CA PHE A 19 5.08 5.55 -8.57
C PHE A 19 6.10 4.44 -8.39
N HIS A 20 6.75 4.44 -7.22
CA HIS A 20 7.51 3.30 -6.73
C HIS A 20 6.58 2.09 -6.67
N ARG A 21 6.85 1.14 -7.58
CA ARG A 21 6.23 -0.18 -7.68
C ARG A 21 6.59 -0.98 -6.42
N LEU A 22 5.72 -0.96 -5.41
CA LEU A 22 5.76 -1.92 -4.30
C LEU A 22 5.44 -3.30 -4.87
N LYS A 23 6.48 -4.14 -4.98
CA LYS A 23 6.40 -5.56 -5.26
C LYS A 23 5.64 -6.24 -4.12
N VAL A 24 4.36 -6.54 -4.34
CA VAL A 24 3.70 -7.62 -3.62
C VAL A 24 4.25 -8.92 -4.20
N VAL A 25 5.18 -9.53 -3.46
CA VAL A 25 5.68 -10.88 -3.73
C VAL A 25 4.58 -11.84 -3.30
N GLY A 26 3.67 -12.15 -4.22
CA GLY A 26 2.82 -13.34 -4.12
C GLY A 26 3.66 -14.58 -4.47
N PRO A 27 3.31 -15.76 -3.94
CA PRO A 27 4.02 -16.99 -4.26
C PRO A 27 3.95 -17.24 -5.77
N ILE A 28 5.12 -17.43 -6.37
CA ILE A 28 5.33 -17.81 -7.76
C ILE A 28 4.72 -19.21 -7.93
N LEU A 29 3.47 -19.27 -8.39
CA LEU A 29 2.97 -20.48 -9.01
C LEU A 29 3.56 -20.52 -10.42
N HIS A 30 4.65 -21.26 -10.50
CA HIS A 30 5.32 -21.64 -11.73
C HIS A 30 4.26 -22.17 -12.71
N ALA A 31 4.24 -21.58 -13.91
CA ALA A 31 3.48 -22.11 -15.03
C ALA A 31 4.02 -23.51 -15.37
N THR A 32 3.40 -24.55 -14.83
CA THR A 32 3.41 -25.85 -15.50
C THR A 32 2.46 -25.74 -16.67
N ARG A 33 3.04 -25.48 -17.84
CA ARG A 33 2.45 -25.70 -19.16
C ARG A 33 2.06 -27.18 -19.24
N CYS A 34 0.85 -27.51 -18.82
CA CYS A 34 0.30 -28.84 -19.04
C CYS A 34 -0.09 -28.95 -20.52
N PRO A 35 0.43 -29.95 -21.26
CA PRO A 35 0.03 -30.14 -22.64
C PRO A 35 -1.45 -30.52 -22.68
N PHE A 36 -2.13 -30.08 -23.73
CA PHE A 36 -3.49 -30.45 -24.04
C PHE A 36 -3.54 -31.97 -24.27
N SER A 37 -3.87 -32.74 -23.24
CA SER A 37 -4.17 -34.16 -23.37
C SER A 37 -5.61 -34.27 -23.87
N SER A 38 -5.77 -34.31 -25.19
CA SER A 38 -6.95 -34.90 -25.80
C SER A 38 -6.99 -36.39 -25.40
N SER A 39 -7.70 -36.72 -24.33
CA SER A 39 -8.06 -38.11 -24.03
C SER A 39 -9.50 -38.34 -24.43
N SER A 40 -9.64 -38.78 -25.68
CA SER A 40 -10.72 -39.62 -26.15
C SER A 40 -11.08 -40.67 -25.10
N SER A 41 -12.38 -40.89 -24.95
CA SER A 41 -12.98 -42.01 -24.25
C SER A 41 -12.29 -43.33 -24.62
N SER A 42 -11.70 -43.99 -23.62
CA SER A 42 -11.44 -45.42 -23.69
C SER A 42 -11.61 -46.02 -22.31
N THR A 43 -12.64 -46.86 -22.21
CA THR A 43 -12.87 -47.82 -21.14
C THR A 43 -11.66 -48.74 -20.99
N SER A 44 -11.06 -48.78 -19.81
CA SER A 44 -10.19 -49.90 -19.42
C SER A 44 -10.36 -50.17 -17.93
N SER A 45 -10.97 -51.32 -17.66
CA SER A 45 -11.07 -51.97 -16.37
C SER A 45 -9.69 -52.42 -15.89
N SER A 46 -9.24 -51.92 -14.74
CA SER A 46 -8.18 -52.55 -13.94
C SER A 46 -8.33 -52.12 -12.48
N GLY A 47 -8.34 -53.12 -11.59
CA GLY A 47 -8.69 -52.98 -10.17
C GLY A 47 -7.82 -51.96 -9.45
N LYS A 48 -8.46 -50.97 -8.83
CA LYS A 48 -7.82 -49.97 -7.98
C LYS A 48 -7.97 -50.35 -6.51
N SER A 49 -6.95 -50.00 -5.72
CA SER A 49 -6.93 -50.25 -4.29
C SER A 49 -7.98 -49.37 -3.58
N PRO A 50 -8.69 -49.83 -2.53
CA PRO A 50 -9.82 -49.11 -1.91
C PRO A 50 -9.50 -47.72 -1.36
N LYS A 51 -8.22 -47.39 -1.17
CA LYS A 51 -7.74 -46.08 -0.69
C LYS A 51 -7.61 -45.06 -1.83
N GLU A 52 -7.30 -45.49 -3.05
CA GLU A 52 -7.19 -44.61 -4.22
C GLU A 52 -8.56 -44.17 -4.72
N ASP A 53 -9.55 -45.07 -4.71
CA ASP A 53 -10.93 -44.76 -5.10
C ASP A 53 -11.60 -43.74 -4.18
N LYS A 54 -11.30 -43.81 -2.87
CA LYS A 54 -11.79 -42.84 -1.89
C LYS A 54 -11.17 -41.45 -2.10
N LYS A 55 -9.88 -41.40 -2.44
CA LYS A 55 -9.17 -40.14 -2.73
C LYS A 55 -9.70 -39.49 -4.02
N HIS A 56 -9.92 -40.27 -5.07
CA HIS A 56 -10.51 -39.78 -6.33
C HIS A 56 -11.93 -39.24 -6.11
N LYS A 57 -12.79 -39.98 -5.41
CA LYS A 57 -14.15 -39.52 -5.05
C LYS A 57 -14.13 -38.24 -4.22
N LEU A 58 -13.13 -38.05 -3.35
CA LEU A 58 -13.00 -36.84 -2.55
C LEU A 58 -12.57 -35.65 -3.41
N VAL A 59 -11.62 -35.84 -4.33
CA VAL A 59 -11.19 -34.81 -5.29
C VAL A 59 -12.34 -34.40 -6.22
N ASP A 60 -13.12 -35.36 -6.72
CA ASP A 60 -14.30 -35.08 -7.56
C ASP A 60 -15.39 -34.31 -6.80
N ARG A 61 -15.57 -34.59 -5.50
CA ARG A 61 -16.50 -33.83 -4.67
C ARG A 61 -16.01 -32.41 -4.40
N LEU A 62 -14.70 -32.24 -4.17
CA LEU A 62 -14.11 -30.92 -3.98
C LEU A 62 -14.18 -30.09 -5.25
N SER A 63 -13.90 -30.67 -6.42
CA SER A 63 -14.03 -29.97 -7.70
C SER A 63 -15.47 -29.52 -7.95
N VAL A 64 -16.46 -30.38 -7.73
CA VAL A 64 -17.89 -30.02 -7.87
C VAL A 64 -18.29 -28.88 -6.92
N VAL A 65 -17.78 -28.86 -5.69
CA VAL A 65 -18.06 -27.77 -4.73
C VAL A 65 -17.38 -26.47 -5.16
N ILE A 66 -16.12 -26.53 -5.60
CA ILE A 66 -15.37 -25.36 -6.09
C ILE A 66 -16.06 -24.77 -7.33
N ASP A 67 -16.46 -25.62 -8.28
CA ASP A 67 -17.18 -25.20 -9.49
C ASP A 67 -18.53 -24.56 -9.14
N ALA A 68 -19.29 -25.13 -8.21
CA ALA A 68 -20.56 -24.55 -7.77
C ALA A 68 -20.38 -23.19 -7.05
N VAL A 69 -19.27 -22.98 -6.33
CA VAL A 69 -18.94 -21.70 -5.70
C VAL A 69 -18.52 -20.67 -6.75
N ASN A 70 -17.71 -21.09 -7.72
CA ASN A 70 -17.28 -20.24 -8.83
C ASN A 70 -18.45 -19.85 -9.74
N ASP A 71 -19.36 -20.78 -10.05
CA ASP A 71 -20.59 -20.53 -10.81
C ASP A 71 -21.47 -19.46 -10.15
N ARG A 72 -21.53 -19.42 -8.81
CA ARG A 72 -22.29 -18.38 -8.09
C ARG A 72 -21.69 -16.98 -8.25
N LYS A 73 -20.37 -16.87 -8.51
CA LYS A 73 -19.68 -15.61 -8.77
C LYS A 73 -19.90 -15.10 -10.19
N LEU A 74 -20.30 -15.98 -11.12
CA LEU A 74 -20.58 -15.60 -12.50
C LEU A 74 -21.93 -14.88 -12.63
N PRO A 75 -22.04 -13.97 -13.63
CA PRO A 75 -23.32 -13.41 -14.08
C PRO A 75 -24.36 -14.52 -14.32
N PRO A 76 -25.65 -14.29 -14.01
CA PRO A 76 -26.72 -15.27 -14.18
C PRO A 76 -26.72 -15.97 -15.55
N GLU A 77 -26.35 -15.24 -16.60
CA GLU A 77 -26.30 -15.68 -18.00
C GLU A 77 -25.25 -16.77 -18.25
N LEU A 78 -24.20 -16.81 -17.42
CA LEU A 78 -23.06 -17.72 -17.52
C LEU A 78 -23.14 -18.92 -16.55
N ARG A 79 -24.14 -18.97 -15.66
CA ARG A 79 -24.26 -20.04 -14.66
C ARG A 79 -24.68 -21.37 -15.30
N GLY A 80 -24.03 -22.46 -14.93
CA GLY A 80 -24.38 -23.81 -15.41
C GLY A 80 -23.98 -24.08 -16.86
N GLN A 81 -23.44 -23.10 -17.59
CA GLN A 81 -22.89 -23.29 -18.93
C GLN A 81 -21.42 -23.70 -18.85
N ARG A 82 -21.18 -24.93 -18.41
CA ARG A 82 -19.84 -25.52 -18.19
C ARG A 82 -18.89 -25.46 -19.41
N ASN A 83 -19.42 -25.22 -20.60
CA ASN A 83 -18.67 -25.21 -21.87
C ASN A 83 -18.63 -23.83 -22.56
N ILE A 84 -19.25 -22.77 -22.02
CA ILE A 84 -19.27 -21.42 -22.63
C ILE A 84 -18.20 -20.51 -22.03
N VAL A 85 -17.83 -20.71 -20.76
CA VAL A 85 -16.63 -20.05 -20.21
C VAL A 85 -15.40 -20.84 -20.67
N ARG A 86 -15.06 -20.71 -21.95
CA ARG A 86 -13.89 -21.36 -22.57
C ARG A 86 -12.60 -20.61 -22.24
N SER A 87 -12.70 -19.35 -21.83
CA SER A 87 -11.56 -18.44 -21.69
C SER A 87 -11.89 -17.18 -20.86
N GLU A 88 -10.86 -16.50 -20.35
CA GLU A 88 -10.97 -15.18 -19.71
C GLU A 88 -11.71 -14.16 -20.61
N THR A 89 -11.54 -14.27 -21.93
CA THR A 89 -12.21 -13.44 -22.93
C THR A 89 -13.74 -13.58 -22.93
N ASP A 90 -14.28 -14.77 -22.61
CA ASP A 90 -15.74 -14.97 -22.56
C ASP A 90 -16.36 -14.22 -21.36
N ILE A 91 -15.64 -14.19 -20.24
CA ILE A 91 -16.05 -13.44 -19.03
C ILE A 91 -16.03 -11.94 -19.33
N VAL A 92 -14.96 -11.44 -19.94
CA VAL A 92 -14.84 -10.03 -20.34
C VAL A 92 -15.99 -9.64 -21.27
N ASN A 93 -16.29 -10.45 -22.28
CA ASN A 93 -17.37 -10.14 -23.23
C ASN A 93 -18.74 -10.03 -22.56
N VAL A 94 -19.08 -10.92 -21.62
CA VAL A 94 -20.35 -10.84 -20.89
C VAL A 94 -20.38 -9.62 -19.95
N VAL A 95 -19.27 -9.32 -19.29
CA VAL A 95 -19.16 -8.12 -18.45
C VAL A 95 -19.35 -6.86 -19.29
N GLU A 96 -18.68 -6.76 -20.45
CA GLU A 96 -18.82 -5.64 -21.39
C GLU A 96 -20.26 -5.49 -21.89
N GLN A 97 -20.91 -6.58 -22.31
CA GLN A 97 -22.32 -6.55 -22.72
C GLN A 97 -23.23 -6.03 -21.60
N ARG A 98 -22.97 -6.41 -20.35
CA ARG A 98 -23.75 -5.94 -19.21
C ARG A 98 -23.51 -4.46 -18.89
N ILE A 99 -22.27 -4.00 -19.01
CA ILE A 99 -21.93 -2.58 -18.87
C ILE A 99 -22.66 -1.76 -19.93
N TRP A 100 -22.60 -2.20 -21.20
CA TRP A 100 -23.31 -1.57 -22.31
C TRP A 100 -24.82 -1.49 -22.07
N HIS A 101 -25.46 -2.60 -21.71
CA HIS A 101 -26.90 -2.60 -21.42
C HIS A 101 -27.24 -1.67 -20.25
N SER A 102 -26.42 -1.67 -19.20
CA SER A 102 -26.59 -0.76 -18.06
C SER A 102 -26.39 0.72 -18.43
N MET A 103 -25.55 1.02 -19.44
CA MET A 103 -25.40 2.36 -19.99
C MET A 103 -26.62 2.77 -20.82
N GLU A 104 -27.14 1.88 -21.68
CA GLU A 104 -28.36 2.11 -22.47
C GLU A 104 -29.59 2.33 -21.60
N GLU A 105 -29.74 1.53 -20.54
CA GLU A 105 -30.82 1.64 -19.55
C GLU A 105 -30.66 2.87 -18.62
N GLY A 106 -29.55 3.59 -18.73
CA GLY A 106 -29.29 4.80 -17.94
C GLY A 106 -29.05 4.52 -16.44
N HIS A 107 -28.66 3.30 -16.07
CA HIS A 107 -28.37 2.95 -14.66
C HIS A 107 -27.26 3.81 -14.04
N PHE A 108 -26.37 4.38 -14.85
CA PHE A 108 -25.31 5.30 -14.43
C PHE A 108 -25.75 6.78 -14.36
N GLU A 109 -26.96 7.12 -14.82
CA GLU A 109 -27.45 8.50 -14.86
C GLU A 109 -27.90 9.02 -13.50
N ASN A 110 -28.50 8.17 -12.67
CA ASN A 110 -29.03 8.54 -11.36
C ASN A 110 -28.23 7.96 -10.19
N LEU A 111 -26.90 7.88 -10.32
CA LEU A 111 -26.05 7.40 -9.24
C LEU A 111 -26.03 8.38 -8.06
N PRO A 112 -26.11 7.87 -6.81
CA PRO A 112 -25.99 8.72 -5.63
C PRO A 112 -24.62 9.40 -5.62
N GLY A 113 -24.63 10.74 -5.74
CA GLY A 113 -23.40 11.53 -5.76
C GLY A 113 -22.84 11.85 -7.15
N LYS A 114 -23.52 11.47 -8.25
CA LYS A 114 -23.11 11.90 -9.60
C LYS A 114 -23.05 13.43 -9.67
N GLY A 115 -21.93 13.97 -10.17
CA GLY A 115 -21.69 15.41 -10.32
C GLY A 115 -21.42 16.17 -9.01
N LYS A 116 -21.45 15.51 -7.85
CA LYS A 116 -21.09 16.13 -6.57
C LYS A 116 -19.61 15.91 -6.28
N PRO A 117 -18.92 16.89 -5.65
CA PRO A 117 -17.57 16.67 -5.15
C PRO A 117 -17.52 15.45 -4.22
N LEU A 118 -16.47 14.64 -4.36
CA LEU A 118 -16.23 13.50 -3.48
C LEU A 118 -16.07 13.98 -2.04
N LYS A 119 -16.75 13.30 -1.10
CA LYS A 119 -16.54 13.52 0.33
C LYS A 119 -15.29 12.77 0.76
N LEU A 120 -14.19 13.48 0.93
CA LEU A 120 -12.92 12.91 1.39
C LEU A 120 -12.79 12.93 2.92
N ASP A 121 -13.79 13.46 3.61
CA ASP A 121 -13.74 13.78 5.04
C ASP A 121 -13.91 12.58 5.97
N THR A 122 -14.28 11.42 5.44
CA THR A 122 -14.61 10.24 6.24
C THR A 122 -13.89 9.03 5.69
N ASN A 123 -13.05 8.42 6.52
CA ASN A 123 -12.39 7.18 6.16
C ASN A 123 -13.25 5.99 6.61
N PRO A 124 -13.92 5.26 5.69
CA PRO A 124 -14.76 4.11 6.06
C PRO A 124 -13.96 2.93 6.63
N HIS A 125 -12.63 2.97 6.54
CA HIS A 125 -11.73 1.95 7.07
C HIS A 125 -11.06 2.37 8.39
N ALA A 126 -11.32 3.59 8.90
CA ALA A 126 -10.82 4.02 10.19
C ALA A 126 -11.78 3.61 11.31
N ASP A 127 -11.24 3.44 12.52
CA ASP A 127 -12.08 3.29 13.72
C ASP A 127 -12.94 4.57 13.91
N PRO A 128 -14.24 4.45 14.24
CA PRO A 128 -15.13 5.62 14.35
C PRO A 128 -14.69 6.67 15.39
N ALA A 129 -14.06 6.24 16.49
CA ALA A 129 -13.54 7.15 17.50
C ALA A 129 -12.29 7.88 17.00
N GLU A 130 -11.38 7.15 16.34
CA GLU A 130 -10.17 7.70 15.74
C GLU A 130 -10.47 8.68 14.58
N ASP A 131 -11.40 8.34 13.68
CA ASP A 131 -11.86 9.23 12.59
C ASP A 131 -12.46 10.52 13.16
N THR A 132 -13.26 10.40 14.23
CA THR A 132 -13.86 11.57 14.89
C THR A 132 -12.80 12.46 15.53
N LEU A 133 -11.81 11.88 16.20
CA LEU A 133 -10.68 12.62 16.78
C LEU A 133 -9.92 13.40 15.70
N TYR A 134 -9.50 12.74 14.62
CA TYR A 134 -8.75 13.39 13.54
C TYR A 134 -9.56 14.47 12.82
N ARG A 135 -10.87 14.26 12.67
CA ARG A 135 -11.78 15.27 12.12
C ARG A 135 -11.89 16.51 13.01
N ILE A 136 -11.98 16.33 14.33
CA ILE A 136 -12.01 17.46 15.28
C ILE A 136 -10.68 18.22 15.23
N LEU A 137 -9.55 17.52 15.28
CA LEU A 137 -8.23 18.14 15.20
C LEU A 137 -8.06 18.93 13.90
N SER A 138 -8.39 18.32 12.76
CA SER A 138 -8.32 18.97 11.44
C SER A 138 -9.21 20.22 11.34
N LYS A 139 -10.44 20.16 11.87
CA LYS A 139 -11.33 21.33 11.89
C LYS A 139 -10.79 22.49 12.71
N ASN A 140 -10.03 22.22 13.77
CA ASN A 140 -9.39 23.24 14.60
C ASN A 140 -8.01 23.66 14.06
N GLY A 141 -7.55 23.08 12.94
CA GLY A 141 -6.21 23.32 12.42
C GLY A 141 -5.09 22.75 13.30
N CYS A 142 -5.41 21.84 14.22
CA CYS A 142 -4.46 21.19 15.11
C CYS A 142 -3.98 19.86 14.50
N ALA A 143 -2.71 19.52 14.72
CA ALA A 143 -2.17 18.24 14.31
C ALA A 143 -2.24 17.24 15.48
N PRO A 144 -2.38 15.92 15.22
CA PRO A 144 -2.15 14.90 16.23
C PRO A 144 -0.76 15.02 16.85
N GLU A 145 -0.66 14.67 18.14
CA GLU A 145 0.58 14.75 18.93
C GLU A 145 1.78 14.09 18.22
N TRP A 146 1.59 12.91 17.63
CA TRP A 146 2.67 12.21 16.95
C TRP A 146 3.20 12.94 15.71
N ILE A 147 2.38 13.77 15.04
CA ILE A 147 2.83 14.61 13.92
C ILE A 147 3.72 15.74 14.43
N GLU A 148 3.32 16.39 15.52
CA GLU A 148 4.08 17.48 16.13
C GLU A 148 5.41 16.96 16.70
N LEU A 149 5.36 15.84 17.40
CA LEU A 149 6.54 15.17 17.94
C LEU A 149 7.50 14.72 16.82
N ASN A 150 6.98 14.23 15.69
CA ASN A 150 7.81 13.90 14.52
C ASN A 150 8.56 15.13 14.00
N LYS A 151 7.87 16.27 13.89
CA LYS A 151 8.48 17.54 13.46
C LYS A 151 9.57 17.99 14.43
N GLU A 152 9.31 17.90 15.74
CA GLU A 152 10.27 18.26 16.77
C GLU A 152 11.52 17.37 16.71
N ILE A 153 11.35 16.04 16.62
CA ILE A 153 12.45 15.08 16.49
C ILE A 153 13.30 15.44 15.27
N ARG A 154 12.68 15.69 14.11
CA ARG A 154 13.42 16.02 12.88
C ARG A 154 14.18 17.34 12.99
N SER A 155 13.61 18.35 13.67
CA SER A 155 14.32 19.61 13.95
C SER A 155 15.56 19.35 14.82
N LYS A 156 15.38 18.68 15.96
CA LYS A 156 16.48 18.35 16.89
C LYS A 156 17.58 17.53 16.22
N ILE A 157 17.23 16.56 15.38
CA ILE A 157 18.23 15.80 14.62
C ILE A 157 19.02 16.72 13.68
N SER A 158 18.35 17.65 12.99
CA SER A 158 19.03 18.57 12.06
C SER A 158 19.99 19.54 12.79
N GLU A 159 19.56 20.08 13.93
CA GLU A 159 20.36 20.95 14.79
C GLU A 159 21.54 20.20 15.40
N TRP A 160 21.29 18.98 15.87
CA TRP A 160 22.32 18.10 16.41
C TRP A 160 23.37 17.76 15.34
N ARG A 161 22.96 17.38 14.12
CA ARG A 161 23.89 17.13 12.99
C ARG A 161 24.70 18.36 12.61
N ALA A 162 24.09 19.55 12.62
CA ALA A 162 24.81 20.79 12.36
C ALA A 162 25.87 21.07 13.44
N SER A 163 25.52 20.82 14.70
CA SER A 163 26.43 20.99 15.85
C SER A 163 27.58 19.97 15.80
N LEU A 164 27.28 18.72 15.43
CA LEU A 164 28.26 17.67 15.23
C LEU A 164 29.27 18.04 14.13
N LYS A 165 28.81 18.55 12.98
CA LYS A 165 29.69 19.00 11.88
C LYS A 165 30.63 20.13 12.31
N LYS A 166 30.13 21.08 13.12
CA LYS A 166 30.95 22.18 13.66
C LYS A 166 32.03 21.64 14.61
N ALA A 167 31.63 20.82 15.59
CA ALA A 167 32.58 20.19 16.51
C ALA A 167 33.62 19.32 15.79
N TRP A 168 33.23 18.65 14.71
CA TRP A 168 34.15 17.86 13.89
C TRP A 168 35.18 18.73 13.16
N ALA A 169 34.78 19.89 12.63
CA ALA A 169 35.71 20.84 12.02
C ALA A 169 36.74 21.37 13.04
N ASP A 170 36.29 21.65 14.27
CA ASP A 170 37.18 22.10 15.35
C ASP A 170 38.20 21.02 15.75
N LYS A 171 37.78 19.75 15.78
CA LYS A 171 38.69 18.60 15.97
C LYS A 171 39.79 18.55 14.91
N SER A 172 39.45 18.76 13.64
CA SER A 172 40.42 18.80 12.53
C SER A 172 41.38 19.99 12.63
N SER A 173 41.00 21.06 13.32
CA SER A 173 41.84 22.25 13.52
C SER A 173 42.87 22.12 14.66
N GLY A 174 42.80 21.06 15.47
CA GLY A 174 43.78 20.72 16.53
C GLY A 174 43.26 20.82 17.97
N ASP A 175 42.04 21.29 18.19
CA ASP A 175 41.46 21.51 19.51
C ASP A 175 40.85 20.22 20.12
N GLN A 176 41.69 19.25 20.48
CA GLN A 176 41.22 17.95 21.01
C GLN A 176 40.43 18.07 22.32
N SER A 177 40.79 19.00 23.21
CA SER A 177 40.07 19.17 24.49
C SER A 177 38.61 19.60 24.27
N LYS A 178 38.37 20.55 23.36
CA LYS A 178 37.02 21.03 23.02
C LYS A 178 36.20 19.95 22.33
N TRP A 179 36.84 19.10 21.53
CA TRP A 179 36.18 17.95 20.91
C TRP A 179 35.68 16.96 21.95
N VAL A 180 36.47 16.64 22.98
CA VAL A 180 36.06 15.69 24.03
C VAL A 180 34.80 16.19 24.75
N GLU A 181 34.79 17.44 25.22
CA GLU A 181 33.63 18.06 25.88
C GLU A 181 32.41 18.12 24.95
N SER A 182 32.59 18.54 23.70
CA SER A 182 31.53 18.57 22.70
C SER A 182 30.99 17.18 22.39
N SER A 183 31.84 16.14 22.38
CA SER A 183 31.42 14.77 22.10
C SER A 183 30.54 14.20 23.22
N GLU A 184 30.80 14.54 24.48
CA GLU A 184 30.00 14.12 25.62
C GLU A 184 28.61 14.77 25.59
N THR A 185 28.57 16.08 25.35
CA THR A 185 27.30 16.82 25.23
C THR A 185 26.46 16.33 24.05
N LEU A 186 27.09 16.08 22.89
CA LEU A 186 26.42 15.53 21.71
C LEU A 186 25.88 14.12 21.95
N LYS A 187 26.58 13.28 22.73
CA LYS A 187 26.09 11.94 23.13
C LYS A 187 24.88 12.04 24.05
N LEU A 188 24.85 13.00 24.98
CA LEU A 188 23.67 13.25 25.81
C LEU A 188 22.48 13.71 24.95
N GLN A 189 22.71 14.58 23.98
CA GLN A 189 21.66 15.01 23.03
C GLN A 189 21.10 13.85 22.21
N ILE A 190 21.94 12.90 21.76
CA ILE A 190 21.45 11.66 21.11
C ILE A 190 20.52 10.88 22.03
N LYS A 191 20.90 10.71 23.31
CA LYS A 191 20.05 9.98 24.27
C LYS A 191 18.68 10.64 24.40
N GLU A 192 18.64 11.97 24.47
CA GLU A 192 17.39 12.73 24.54
C GLU A 192 16.54 12.56 23.28
N ILE A 193 17.15 12.69 22.10
CA ILE A 193 16.46 12.43 20.81
C ILE A 193 15.92 11.00 20.77
N ASN A 194 16.69 10.02 21.24
CA ASN A 194 16.28 8.62 21.27
C ASN A 194 15.12 8.36 22.24
N ASN A 195 15.06 9.05 23.38
CA ASN A 195 13.89 9.02 24.26
C ASN A 195 12.64 9.57 23.57
N MET A 196 12.77 10.67 22.81
CA MET A 196 11.66 11.19 22.02
C MET A 196 11.22 10.22 20.93
N VAL A 197 12.17 9.59 20.22
CA VAL A 197 11.91 8.54 19.23
C VAL A 197 11.17 7.37 19.86
N PHE A 198 11.57 6.96 21.07
CA PHE A 198 10.89 5.91 21.80
C PHE A 198 9.44 6.31 22.11
N ARG A 199 9.21 7.51 22.67
CA ARG A 199 7.85 8.04 22.91
C ARG A 199 7.02 8.07 21.62
N TYR A 200 7.58 8.59 20.54
CA TYR A 200 6.94 8.61 19.23
C TYR A 200 6.52 7.22 18.76
N ASN A 201 7.40 6.23 18.89
CA ASN A 201 7.12 4.85 18.48
C ASN A 201 6.00 4.18 19.27
N LEU A 202 5.71 4.66 20.49
CA LEU A 202 4.60 4.18 21.32
C LEU A 202 3.25 4.75 20.89
N ILE A 203 3.22 5.96 20.34
CA ILE A 203 1.97 6.67 20.01
C ILE A 203 1.63 6.65 18.51
N VAL A 204 2.59 6.31 17.66
CA VAL A 204 2.40 6.34 16.21
C VAL A 204 1.68 5.08 15.70
N PRO A 205 0.80 5.18 14.69
CA PRO A 205 0.25 4.01 14.02
C PRO A 205 1.34 3.08 13.46
N TYR A 206 1.02 1.78 13.40
CA TYR A 206 1.92 0.75 12.89
C TYR A 206 2.47 1.09 11.49
N GLY A 207 3.74 0.79 11.24
CA GLY A 207 4.43 1.06 9.98
C GLY A 207 4.98 2.48 9.81
N ARG A 208 4.76 3.39 10.78
CA ARG A 208 5.29 4.77 10.78
C ARG A 208 6.37 5.02 11.86
N GLN A 209 6.79 3.96 12.54
CA GLN A 209 7.85 3.99 13.55
C GLN A 209 9.20 4.37 12.94
N MET A 210 10.10 4.89 13.77
CA MET A 210 11.44 5.31 13.36
C MET A 210 12.54 4.71 14.23
N PHE A 211 13.74 4.58 13.66
CA PHE A 211 14.91 4.12 14.38
C PHE A 211 15.59 5.29 15.11
N GLY A 212 16.14 5.01 16.29
CA GLY A 212 16.98 5.96 17.01
C GLY A 212 18.34 6.18 16.33
N LEU A 213 18.99 7.28 16.69
CA LEU A 213 20.34 7.62 16.28
C LEU A 213 21.37 6.73 17.00
N LYS A 214 22.44 6.38 16.28
CA LYS A 214 23.61 5.67 16.81
C LYS A 214 24.86 6.49 16.55
N TRP A 215 25.66 6.70 17.59
CA TRP A 215 26.86 7.55 17.53
C TRP A 215 27.83 7.09 16.43
N GLU A 216 28.14 5.81 16.38
CA GLU A 216 29.14 5.23 15.48
C GLU A 216 28.73 5.40 14.01
N LYS A 217 27.43 5.25 13.72
CA LYS A 217 26.90 5.44 12.37
C LYS A 217 27.00 6.88 11.90
N GLU A 218 26.68 7.83 12.78
CA GLU A 218 26.69 9.25 12.44
C GLU A 218 28.12 9.79 12.28
N ILE A 219 29.09 9.26 13.03
CA ILE A 219 30.52 9.56 12.81
C ILE A 219 30.99 9.01 11.46
N GLY A 220 30.61 7.77 11.11
CA GLY A 220 30.96 7.17 9.82
C GLY A 220 30.51 8.02 8.62
N TYR A 221 29.33 8.63 8.69
CA TYR A 221 28.83 9.54 7.63
C TYR A 221 29.60 10.86 7.49
N ILE A 222 30.41 11.23 8.47
CA ILE A 222 31.23 12.46 8.44
C ILE A 222 32.67 12.15 8.03
N GLU A 223 33.13 10.93 8.27
CA GLU A 223 34.45 10.46 7.85
C GLU A 223 34.52 10.11 6.35
N GLU A 224 33.39 9.69 5.75
CA GLU A 224 33.22 9.49 4.30
C GLU A 224 33.03 10.81 3.52
#